data_AF-A0ABD5Y844-F1
#
_entry.id   AF-A0ABD5Y844-F1
#
_cell.length_a   1.000
_cell.length_b   1.000
_cell.length_c   1.000
_cell.angle_alpha   90.00
_cell.angle_beta   90.00
_cell.angle_gamma   90.00
#
_symmetry.space_group_name_H-M   'P 1'
#
loop_
_entity.id
_entity.type
_entity.pdbx_description
1 polymer ?
#
loop_
_entity_poly.entity_id
_entity_poly.type
_entity_poly.pdbx_seq_one_letter_code
_entity_poly.pdbx_strand_id
1 'polypeptide(L)'
;MLPVNPIYAGLAALPLLLLLFTLVVLRWRAHEAASVGYYEGAAARADADRSGFTRAVLATAVPASIAVISFLVMAKLMDHSGQVLVLAEGTASVATPSSYGFLSPLIGSLGAFMTSSNTASNILFGGLQQQTAAQLGGISEALILGGQSAGGAIGNAISPGNVILGTTAAGIVGREGDVLRVTIPWVAAVGALVGLAIVLLNAAGLLGVA
;
A
#
# COMPACT_ATOMS: atom_id res chain seq x y z
N MET A 1 3.64 -25.27 15.60
CA MET A 1 4.14 -24.78 14.29
C MET A 1 3.33 -25.46 13.22
N LEU A 2 2.41 -24.75 12.55
CA LEU A 2 1.57 -25.34 11.50
C LEU A 2 2.45 -25.64 10.26
N PRO A 3 2.28 -26.80 9.60
CA PRO A 3 3.07 -27.15 8.43
C PRO A 3 2.76 -26.18 7.28
N VAL A 4 3.78 -25.45 6.84
CA VAL A 4 3.67 -24.53 5.70
C VAL A 4 3.49 -25.38 4.44
N ASN A 5 2.32 -25.29 3.83
CA ASN A 5 2.02 -25.99 2.59
C ASN A 5 2.87 -25.36 1.45
N PRO A 6 3.72 -26.14 0.77
CA PRO A 6 4.65 -25.62 -0.25
C PRO A 6 3.93 -24.99 -1.44
N ILE A 7 2.67 -25.38 -1.70
CA ILE A 7 1.86 -24.82 -2.80
C ILE A 7 1.45 -23.39 -2.50
N TYR A 8 0.99 -23.11 -1.26
CA TYR A 8 0.63 -21.74 -0.85
C TYR A 8 1.86 -20.84 -0.72
N ALA A 9 3.00 -21.38 -0.30
CA ALA A 9 4.27 -20.64 -0.29
C ALA A 9 4.74 -20.26 -1.71
N GLY A 10 4.57 -21.17 -2.68
CA GLY A 10 4.87 -20.89 -4.09
C GLY A 10 3.93 -19.85 -4.72
N LEU A 11 2.63 -19.94 -4.44
CA LEU A 11 1.64 -18.95 -4.87
C LEU A 11 1.88 -17.57 -4.24
N ALA A 12 2.33 -17.50 -2.99
CA ALA A 12 2.68 -16.24 -2.33
C ALA A 12 3.98 -15.60 -2.90
N ALA A 13 4.89 -16.42 -3.43
CA ALA A 13 6.12 -15.95 -4.06
C ALA A 13 5.92 -15.44 -5.49
N LEU A 14 4.87 -15.90 -6.18
CA LEU A 14 4.55 -15.53 -7.56
C LEU A 14 4.37 -14.02 -7.77
N PRO A 15 3.58 -13.30 -6.95
CA PRO A 15 3.48 -11.84 -7.03
C PRO A 15 4.81 -11.14 -6.78
N LEU A 16 5.61 -11.65 -5.83
CA LEU A 16 6.94 -11.13 -5.48
C LEU A 16 7.92 -11.28 -6.64
N LEU A 17 7.92 -12.44 -7.30
CA LEU A 17 8.75 -12.71 -8.48
C LEU A 17 8.29 -11.92 -9.70
N LEU A 18 6.98 -11.76 -9.91
CA LEU A 18 6.42 -10.90 -10.95
C LEU A 18 6.80 -9.43 -10.74
N LEU A 19 6.77 -8.97 -9.48
CA LEU A 19 7.15 -7.62 -9.10
C LEU A 19 8.66 -7.40 -9.24
N LEU A 20 9.49 -8.36 -8.85
CA LEU A 20 10.94 -8.32 -9.10
C LEU A 20 11.25 -8.33 -10.60
N PHE A 21 10.59 -9.17 -11.38
CA PHE A 21 10.75 -9.23 -12.82
C PHE A 21 10.32 -7.93 -13.50
N THR A 22 9.16 -7.39 -13.14
CA THR A 22 8.71 -6.09 -13.65
C THR A 22 9.61 -4.95 -13.22
N LEU A 23 10.13 -4.92 -11.98
CA LEU A 23 11.11 -3.92 -11.56
C LEU A 23 12.43 -4.04 -12.31
N VAL A 24 12.89 -5.24 -12.63
CA VAL A 24 14.11 -5.47 -13.43
C VAL A 24 13.89 -5.01 -14.86
N VAL A 25 12.74 -5.35 -15.47
CA VAL A 25 12.40 -4.91 -16.83
C VAL A 25 12.17 -3.40 -16.89
N LEU A 26 11.45 -2.82 -15.92
CA LEU A 26 11.26 -1.38 -15.81
C LEU A 26 12.57 -0.65 -15.55
N ARG A 27 13.49 -1.20 -14.74
CA ARG A 27 14.85 -0.67 -14.58
C ARG A 27 15.63 -0.70 -15.90
N TRP A 28 15.51 -1.79 -16.65
CA TRP A 28 16.19 -1.95 -17.93
C TRP A 28 15.64 -0.98 -18.99
N ARG A 29 14.32 -0.73 -18.99
CA ARG A 29 13.67 0.25 -19.88
C ARG A 29 13.77 1.70 -19.38
N ALA A 30 13.88 1.94 -18.07
CA ALA A 30 14.10 3.27 -17.50
C ALA A 30 15.48 3.84 -17.82
N HIS A 31 16.44 2.96 -18.13
CA HIS A 31 17.76 3.33 -18.63
C HIS A 31 17.68 4.13 -19.96
N GLU A 32 16.56 4.04 -20.69
CA GLU A 32 16.32 4.80 -21.92
C GLU A 32 15.69 6.19 -21.66
N ALA A 33 15.20 6.48 -20.45
CA ALA A 33 14.43 7.70 -20.17
C ALA A 33 15.06 8.69 -19.17
N ALA A 34 15.87 8.27 -18.19
CA ALA A 34 16.56 9.21 -17.30
C ALA A 34 17.68 8.55 -16.49
N SER A 35 18.75 9.32 -16.20
CA SER A 35 19.59 9.27 -14.98
C SER A 35 21.02 8.70 -14.99
N VAL A 36 21.67 8.39 -16.13
CA VAL A 36 23.11 8.03 -16.09
C VAL A 36 23.95 9.16 -15.46
N GLY A 37 23.62 10.43 -15.73
CA GLY A 37 24.30 11.58 -15.10
C GLY A 37 23.93 11.85 -13.62
N TYR A 38 22.80 11.34 -13.13
CA TYR A 38 22.34 11.60 -11.75
C TYR A 38 23.10 10.72 -10.74
N TYR A 39 23.48 9.50 -11.15
CA TYR A 39 24.19 8.56 -10.30
C TYR A 39 25.71 8.80 -10.27
N GLU A 40 26.33 9.20 -11.38
CA GLU A 40 27.77 9.52 -11.38
C GLU A 40 28.07 10.79 -10.56
N GLY A 41 27.20 11.80 -10.63
CA GLY A 41 27.31 13.01 -9.80
C GLY A 41 26.97 12.80 -8.32
N ALA A 42 26.09 11.86 -8.00
CA ALA A 42 25.75 11.49 -6.62
C ALA A 42 26.82 10.59 -5.97
N ALA A 43 27.41 9.66 -6.72
CA ALA A 43 28.50 8.80 -6.25
C ALA A 43 29.78 9.61 -5.94
N ALA A 44 30.10 10.60 -6.79
CA ALA A 44 31.25 11.49 -6.55
C ALA A 44 31.04 12.46 -5.36
N ARG A 45 29.79 12.79 -5.00
CA ARG A 45 29.47 13.60 -3.81
C ARG A 45 29.28 12.78 -2.53
N ALA A 46 28.86 11.53 -2.64
CA ALA A 46 28.64 10.63 -1.50
C ALA A 46 29.95 10.21 -0.81
N ASP A 47 31.07 10.15 -1.54
CA ASP A 47 32.38 9.79 -0.98
C ASP A 47 33.02 10.94 -0.17
N ALA A 48 32.56 12.18 -0.36
CA ALA A 48 33.16 13.37 0.23
C ALA A 48 32.57 13.82 1.58
N ASP A 49 31.36 13.37 1.98
CA ASP A 49 30.68 13.89 3.19
C ASP A 49 29.78 12.87 3.91
N ARG A 50 30.38 11.95 4.68
CA ARG A 50 29.67 11.01 5.57
C ARG A 50 28.87 11.70 6.68
N SER A 51 29.30 12.87 7.14
CA SER A 51 28.60 13.68 8.16
C SER A 51 27.33 14.35 7.61
N GLY A 52 27.35 14.83 6.37
CA GLY A 52 26.20 15.40 5.70
C GLY A 52 25.14 14.36 5.37
N PHE A 53 25.55 13.17 4.93
CA PHE A 53 24.61 12.07 4.63
C PHE A 53 23.87 11.59 5.87
N THR A 54 24.57 11.31 6.97
CA THR A 54 23.92 10.86 8.23
C THR A 54 22.96 11.91 8.79
N ARG A 55 23.33 13.19 8.74
CA ARG A 55 22.46 14.29 9.14
C ARG A 55 21.24 14.43 8.23
N ALA A 56 21.39 14.24 6.92
CA ALA A 56 20.28 14.28 5.96
C ALA A 56 19.30 13.09 6.14
N VAL A 57 19.82 11.90 6.41
CA VAL A 57 19.00 10.72 6.76
C VAL A 57 18.26 10.97 8.07
N LEU A 58 18.92 11.48 9.11
CA LEU A 58 18.27 11.79 10.38
C LEU A 58 17.19 12.89 10.23
N ALA A 59 17.48 13.93 9.44
CA ALA A 59 16.54 15.02 9.19
C ALA A 59 15.25 14.56 8.50
N THR A 60 15.30 13.49 7.70
CA THR A 60 14.14 12.92 7.00
C THR A 60 13.48 11.78 7.78
N ALA A 61 14.28 10.94 8.47
CA ALA A 61 13.79 9.79 9.22
C ALA A 61 13.10 10.15 10.53
N VAL A 62 13.54 11.20 11.24
CA VAL A 62 12.95 11.57 12.55
C VAL A 62 11.49 12.00 12.42
N PRO A 63 11.11 12.94 11.52
CA PRO A 63 9.71 13.32 11.35
C PRO A 63 8.82 12.14 10.91
N ALA A 64 9.32 11.30 10.01
CA ALA A 64 8.60 10.10 9.56
C ALA A 64 8.39 9.10 10.72
N SER A 65 9.40 8.90 11.56
CA SER A 65 9.32 8.02 12.72
C SER A 65 8.29 8.50 13.74
N ILE A 66 8.26 9.81 14.02
CA ILE A 66 7.26 10.41 14.92
C ILE A 66 5.85 10.14 14.38
N ALA A 67 5.61 10.38 13.08
CA ALA A 67 4.31 10.13 12.48
C ALA A 67 3.89 8.65 12.58
N VAL A 68 4.80 7.71 12.28
CA VAL A 68 4.54 6.27 12.38
C VAL A 68 4.22 5.86 13.83
N ILE A 69 4.98 6.36 14.81
CA ILE A 69 4.72 6.10 16.23
C ILE A 69 3.36 6.66 16.63
N SER A 70 3.02 7.89 16.24
CA SER A 70 1.72 8.50 16.52
C SER A 70 0.56 7.71 15.94
N PHE A 71 0.66 7.27 14.67
CA PHE A 71 -0.36 6.41 14.06
C PHE A 71 -0.48 5.07 14.76
N LEU A 72 0.63 4.47 15.18
CA LEU A 72 0.61 3.20 15.90
C LEU A 72 -0.06 3.34 17.27
N VAL A 73 0.27 4.41 18.02
CA VAL A 73 -0.39 4.71 19.30
C VAL A 73 -1.88 4.92 19.08
N MET A 74 -2.29 5.71 18.09
CA MET A 74 -3.71 5.92 17.78
C MET A 74 -4.41 4.61 17.42
N ALA A 75 -3.83 3.81 16.52
CA ALA A 75 -4.39 2.52 16.12
C ALA A 75 -4.59 1.57 17.31
N LYS A 76 -3.61 1.53 18.23
CA LYS A 76 -3.70 0.73 19.46
C LYS A 76 -4.73 1.27 20.46
N LEU A 77 -4.88 2.59 20.57
CA LEU A 77 -5.93 3.20 21.40
C LEU A 77 -7.32 2.90 20.83
N MET A 78 -7.52 2.99 19.51
CA MET A 78 -8.78 2.66 18.87
C MET A 78 -9.15 1.19 19.05
N ASP A 79 -8.18 0.29 18.93
CA ASP A 79 -8.36 -1.14 19.14
C ASP A 79 -8.72 -1.44 20.61
N HIS A 80 -7.95 -0.90 21.56
CA HIS A 80 -8.17 -1.14 22.98
C HIS A 80 -9.46 -0.50 23.52
N SER A 81 -9.88 0.64 22.96
CA SER A 81 -11.13 1.31 23.33
C SER A 81 -12.38 0.68 22.67
N GLY A 82 -12.20 -0.36 21.85
CA GLY A 82 -13.30 -1.06 21.17
C GLY A 82 -13.90 -0.30 19.98
N GLN A 83 -13.34 0.86 19.60
CA GLN A 83 -13.83 1.64 18.46
C GLN A 83 -13.71 0.85 17.14
N VAL A 84 -12.59 0.14 16.97
CA VAL A 84 -12.37 -0.71 15.79
C VAL A 84 -13.43 -1.81 15.71
N LEU A 85 -13.78 -2.42 16.84
CA LEU A 85 -14.77 -3.49 16.92
C LEU A 85 -16.17 -2.98 16.54
N VAL A 86 -16.59 -1.84 17.09
CA VAL A 86 -17.90 -1.23 16.78
C VAL A 86 -18.00 -0.89 15.29
N LEU A 87 -16.94 -0.35 14.70
CA LEU A 87 -16.88 -0.06 13.26
C LEU A 87 -16.92 -1.35 12.42
N ALA A 88 -16.21 -2.39 12.85
CA ALA A 88 -16.19 -3.69 12.19
C ALA A 88 -17.57 -4.35 12.21
N GLU A 89 -18.24 -4.37 13.35
CA GLU A 89 -19.61 -4.89 13.50
C GLU A 89 -20.62 -4.11 12.67
N GLY A 90 -20.56 -2.77 12.73
CA GLY A 90 -21.41 -1.92 11.91
C GLY A 90 -21.22 -2.17 10.41
N THR A 91 -19.97 -2.31 9.97
CA THR A 91 -19.65 -2.59 8.56
C THR A 91 -20.10 -4.00 8.15
N ALA A 92 -19.85 -5.00 8.99
CA ALA A 92 -20.27 -6.38 8.76
C ALA A 92 -21.80 -6.54 8.72
N SER A 93 -22.53 -5.70 9.45
CA SER A 93 -24.01 -5.74 9.46
C SER A 93 -24.66 -5.31 8.14
N VAL A 94 -23.94 -4.56 7.30
CA VAL A 94 -24.45 -4.03 6.02
C VAL A 94 -23.75 -4.59 4.79
N ALA A 95 -22.52 -5.09 4.96
CA ALA A 95 -21.72 -5.63 3.87
C ALA A 95 -21.85 -7.15 3.76
N THR A 96 -21.67 -7.67 2.54
CA THR A 96 -21.43 -9.09 2.30
C THR A 96 -19.92 -9.36 2.17
N PRO A 97 -19.47 -10.62 2.33
CA PRO A 97 -18.05 -10.96 2.17
C PRO A 97 -17.50 -10.53 0.81
N SER A 98 -18.29 -10.73 -0.26
CA SER A 98 -17.92 -10.32 -1.62
C SER A 98 -17.87 -8.80 -1.79
N SER A 99 -18.88 -8.06 -1.31
CA SER A 99 -18.86 -6.60 -1.44
C SER A 99 -17.73 -5.96 -0.61
N TYR A 100 -17.48 -6.50 0.59
CA TYR A 100 -16.38 -6.00 1.43
C TYR A 100 -15.01 -6.33 0.83
N GLY A 101 -14.83 -7.54 0.31
CA GLY A 101 -13.62 -7.93 -0.42
C GLY A 101 -13.32 -7.04 -1.62
N PHE A 102 -14.35 -6.67 -2.38
CA PHE A 102 -14.19 -5.72 -3.49
C PHE A 102 -13.78 -4.31 -3.02
N LEU A 103 -14.33 -3.84 -1.90
CA LEU A 103 -14.06 -2.50 -1.36
C LEU A 103 -12.76 -2.40 -0.56
N SER A 104 -12.21 -3.51 -0.08
CA SER A 104 -10.97 -3.56 0.70
C SER A 104 -9.79 -2.77 0.07
N PRO A 105 -9.44 -2.95 -1.24
CA PRO A 105 -8.39 -2.15 -1.87
C PRO A 105 -8.73 -0.66 -2.00
N LEU A 106 -10.00 -0.28 -2.03
CA LEU A 106 -10.38 1.13 -2.03
C LEU A 106 -10.14 1.77 -0.66
N ILE A 107 -10.43 1.04 0.42
CA ILE A 107 -10.12 1.50 1.79
C ILE A 107 -8.61 1.67 1.97
N GLY A 108 -7.81 0.72 1.47
CA GLY A 108 -6.36 0.84 1.43
C GLY A 108 -5.87 2.05 0.66
N SER A 109 -6.46 2.28 -0.53
CA SER A 109 -6.13 3.43 -1.39
C SER A 109 -6.46 4.76 -0.72
N LEU A 110 -7.61 4.86 -0.05
CA LEU A 110 -8.01 6.05 0.71
C LEU A 110 -7.05 6.35 1.86
N GLY A 111 -6.67 5.31 2.63
CA GLY A 111 -5.70 5.48 3.71
C GLY A 111 -4.33 5.95 3.20
N ALA A 112 -3.87 5.40 2.07
CA ALA A 112 -2.62 5.84 1.44
C ALA A 112 -2.72 7.25 0.85
N PHE A 113 -3.87 7.64 0.31
CA PHE A 113 -4.11 9.00 -0.16
C PHE A 113 -4.02 10.02 1.00
N MET A 114 -4.67 9.73 2.13
CA MET A 114 -4.68 10.61 3.31
C MET A 114 -3.30 10.70 3.98
N THR A 115 -2.56 9.60 4.05
CA THR A 115 -1.28 9.52 4.77
C THR A 115 -0.06 9.71 3.90
N SER A 116 -0.21 9.64 2.57
CA SER A 116 0.88 9.52 1.60
C SER A 116 1.85 8.35 1.88
N SER A 117 1.41 7.30 2.57
CA SER A 117 2.25 6.14 2.90
C SER A 117 1.45 4.85 3.02
N ASN A 118 1.88 3.80 2.30
CA ASN A 118 1.27 2.47 2.40
C ASN A 118 1.42 1.90 3.81
N THR A 119 2.58 2.08 4.44
CA THR A 119 2.84 1.62 5.81
C THR A 119 1.91 2.31 6.81
N ALA A 120 1.75 3.62 6.70
CA ALA A 120 0.86 4.37 7.59
C ALA A 120 -0.62 3.98 7.38
N SER A 121 -1.05 3.79 6.12
CA SER A 121 -2.38 3.27 5.79
C SER A 121 -2.64 1.92 6.46
N ASN A 122 -1.68 1.00 6.37
CA ASN A 122 -1.80 -0.34 6.97
C ASN A 122 -1.83 -0.30 8.50
N ILE A 123 -1.09 0.62 9.13
CA ILE A 123 -1.16 0.82 10.58
C ILE A 123 -2.54 1.31 11.01
N LEU A 124 -3.14 2.25 10.25
CA LEU A 124 -4.42 2.85 10.59
C LEU A 124 -5.62 1.92 10.34
N PHE A 125 -5.64 1.25 9.19
CA PHE A 125 -6.81 0.50 8.74
C PHE A 125 -6.65 -1.02 8.77
N GLY A 126 -5.43 -1.55 8.94
CA GLY A 126 -5.18 -2.99 8.95
C GLY A 126 -5.95 -3.71 10.05
N GLY A 127 -5.97 -3.16 11.27
CA GLY A 127 -6.75 -3.72 12.38
C GLY A 127 -8.27 -3.72 12.11
N LEU A 128 -8.79 -2.62 11.53
CA LEU A 128 -10.20 -2.53 11.14
C LEU A 128 -10.55 -3.55 10.07
N GLN A 129 -9.73 -3.67 9.02
CA GLN A 129 -9.90 -4.62 7.93
C GLN A 129 -9.88 -6.07 8.45
N GLN A 130 -8.96 -6.37 9.37
CA GLN A 130 -8.87 -7.67 10.02
C GLN A 130 -10.13 -7.99 10.84
N GLN A 131 -10.53 -7.10 11.75
CA GLN A 131 -11.72 -7.32 12.58
C GLN A 131 -12.99 -7.39 11.74
N THR A 132 -13.12 -6.56 10.70
CA THR A 132 -14.32 -6.59 9.84
C THR A 132 -14.40 -7.92 9.08
N ALA A 133 -13.28 -8.44 8.57
CA ALA A 133 -13.24 -9.75 7.94
C ALA A 133 -13.64 -10.87 8.90
N ALA A 134 -13.18 -10.81 10.15
CA ALA A 134 -13.56 -11.77 11.19
C ALA A 134 -15.06 -11.71 11.51
N GLN A 135 -15.64 -10.50 11.63
CA GLN A 135 -17.07 -10.32 11.93
C GLN A 135 -18.00 -10.70 10.76
N LEU A 136 -17.56 -10.48 9.52
CA LEU A 136 -18.30 -10.89 8.32
C LEU A 136 -18.44 -12.41 8.22
N GLY A 137 -17.37 -13.14 8.50
CA GLY A 137 -17.27 -14.56 8.16
C GLY A 137 -17.32 -14.81 6.64
N GLY A 138 -16.92 -16.01 6.19
CA GLY A 138 -17.01 -16.37 4.76
C GLY A 138 -16.03 -15.63 3.82
N ILE A 139 -15.03 -14.95 4.38
CA ILE A 139 -13.88 -14.42 3.62
C ILE A 139 -12.61 -14.47 4.48
N SER A 140 -11.48 -14.77 3.84
CA SER A 140 -10.20 -14.85 4.55
C SER A 140 -9.69 -13.47 4.95
N GLU A 141 -9.29 -13.31 6.21
CA GLU A 141 -8.56 -12.13 6.70
C GLU A 141 -7.33 -11.82 5.83
N ALA A 142 -6.62 -12.85 5.36
CA ALA A 142 -5.44 -12.67 4.53
C ALA A 142 -5.75 -12.04 3.17
N LEU A 143 -6.89 -12.37 2.55
CA LEU A 143 -7.32 -11.73 1.29
C LEU A 143 -7.67 -10.27 1.49
N ILE A 144 -8.38 -9.97 2.57
CA ILE A 144 -8.75 -8.60 2.92
C ILE A 144 -7.50 -7.78 3.25
N LEU A 145 -6.59 -8.28 4.08
CA LEU A 145 -5.33 -7.59 4.40
C LEU A 145 -4.42 -7.45 3.18
N GLY A 146 -4.43 -8.44 2.29
CA GLY A 146 -3.76 -8.36 0.98
C GLY A 146 -4.35 -7.24 0.12
N GLY A 147 -5.69 -7.14 0.07
CA GLY A 147 -6.42 -6.07 -0.61
C GLY A 147 -6.09 -4.69 -0.06
N GLN A 148 -6.12 -4.53 1.26
CA GLN A 148 -5.73 -3.31 1.97
C GLN A 148 -4.31 -2.85 1.58
N SER A 149 -3.33 -3.74 1.62
CA SER A 149 -1.93 -3.39 1.30
C SER A 149 -1.72 -3.13 -0.20
N ALA A 150 -2.37 -3.90 -1.07
CA ALA A 150 -2.34 -3.67 -2.51
C ALA A 150 -2.99 -2.33 -2.87
N GLY A 151 -4.15 -2.06 -2.30
CA GLY A 151 -4.85 -0.78 -2.39
C GLY A 151 -3.99 0.38 -1.91
N GLY A 152 -3.34 0.25 -0.76
CA GLY A 152 -2.45 1.30 -0.26
C GLY A 152 -1.23 1.54 -1.15
N ALA A 153 -0.68 0.51 -1.79
CA ALA A 153 0.38 0.67 -2.78
C ALA A 153 -0.10 1.42 -4.04
N ILE A 154 -1.30 1.12 -4.53
CA ILE A 154 -1.88 1.76 -5.73
C ILE A 154 -2.31 3.21 -5.41
N GLY A 155 -3.02 3.43 -4.31
CA GLY A 155 -3.49 4.75 -3.88
C GLY A 155 -2.36 5.73 -3.56
N ASN A 156 -1.17 5.22 -3.21
CA ASN A 156 0.02 6.05 -3.07
C ASN A 156 0.38 6.82 -4.35
N ALA A 157 -0.02 6.36 -5.54
CA ALA A 157 0.26 7.05 -6.81
C ALA A 157 -0.52 8.37 -6.97
N ILE A 158 -1.62 8.54 -6.24
CA ILE A 158 -2.45 9.75 -6.27
C ILE A 158 -2.35 10.55 -4.97
N SER A 159 -1.50 10.15 -4.03
CA SER A 159 -1.38 10.86 -2.75
C SER A 159 -0.73 12.25 -2.95
N PRO A 160 -1.17 13.29 -2.22
CA PRO A 160 -0.66 14.64 -2.42
C PRO A 160 0.86 14.73 -2.30
N GLY A 161 1.45 14.05 -1.31
CA GLY A 161 2.90 14.04 -1.11
C GLY A 161 3.66 13.45 -2.29
N ASN A 162 3.21 12.32 -2.83
CA ASN A 162 3.89 11.67 -3.95
C ASN A 162 3.68 12.41 -5.26
N VAL A 163 2.51 13.01 -5.48
CA VAL A 163 2.24 13.82 -6.67
C VAL A 163 3.13 15.07 -6.68
N ILE A 164 3.25 15.79 -5.55
CA ILE A 164 4.12 16.97 -5.43
C ILE A 164 5.59 16.60 -5.65
N LEU A 165 6.05 15.50 -5.04
CA LEU A 165 7.41 15.00 -5.25
C LEU A 165 7.65 14.63 -6.72
N GLY A 166 6.67 13.98 -7.36
CA GLY A 166 6.71 13.61 -8.76
C GLY A 166 6.76 14.79 -9.71
N THR A 167 5.90 15.81 -9.54
CA THR A 167 5.90 17.01 -10.39
C THR A 167 7.17 17.84 -10.21
N THR A 168 7.70 17.90 -8.99
CA THR A 168 8.98 18.55 -8.70
C THR A 168 10.15 17.83 -9.39
N ALA A 169 10.21 16.50 -9.28
CA ALA A 169 11.26 15.71 -9.91
C ALA A 169 11.21 15.76 -11.45
N ALA A 170 10.00 15.84 -12.02
CA ALA A 170 9.79 15.95 -13.46
C ALA A 170 9.88 17.39 -14.01
N GLY A 171 10.09 18.41 -13.16
CA GLY A 171 10.19 19.80 -13.58
C GLY A 171 8.89 20.44 -14.06
N ILE A 172 7.74 19.87 -13.67
CA ILE A 172 6.39 20.32 -14.08
C ILE A 172 5.54 20.79 -12.88
N VAL A 173 6.18 21.47 -11.93
CA VAL A 173 5.52 22.03 -10.74
C VAL A 173 4.33 22.91 -11.14
N GLY A 174 3.20 22.78 -10.43
CA GLY A 174 1.96 23.49 -10.74
C GLY A 174 1.05 22.74 -11.73
N ARG A 175 1.49 21.59 -12.23
CA ARG A 175 0.70 20.70 -13.11
C ARG A 175 0.23 19.42 -12.41
N GLU A 176 0.11 19.44 -11.08
CA GLU A 176 -0.34 18.30 -10.27
C GLU A 176 -1.74 17.82 -10.70
N GLY A 177 -2.62 18.75 -11.06
CA GLY A 177 -3.95 18.44 -11.58
C GLY A 177 -3.94 17.67 -12.90
N ASP A 178 -3.00 17.97 -13.80
CA ASP A 178 -2.84 17.23 -15.06
C ASP A 178 -2.39 15.80 -14.80
N VAL A 179 -1.46 15.61 -13.86
CA VAL A 179 -1.01 14.29 -13.42
C VAL A 179 -2.18 13.51 -12.80
N LEU A 180 -2.90 14.11 -11.85
CA LEU A 180 -4.04 13.49 -11.17
C LEU A 180 -5.17 13.10 -12.14
N ARG A 181 -5.45 13.93 -13.16
CA ARG A 181 -6.45 13.61 -14.20
C ARG A 181 -6.14 12.31 -14.93
N VAL A 182 -4.85 11.97 -15.08
CA VAL A 182 -4.42 10.73 -15.71
C VAL A 182 -4.33 9.60 -14.68
N THR A 183 -3.79 9.85 -13.48
CA THR A 183 -3.50 8.79 -12.50
C THR A 183 -4.73 8.31 -11.73
N ILE A 184 -5.73 9.16 -11.46
CA ILE A 184 -6.95 8.77 -10.74
C ILE A 184 -7.72 7.65 -11.47
N PRO A 185 -8.00 7.74 -12.79
CA PRO A 185 -8.62 6.65 -13.53
C PRO A 185 -7.83 5.34 -13.46
N TRP A 186 -6.50 5.41 -13.49
CA TRP A 186 -5.64 4.22 -13.36
C TRP A 186 -5.74 3.60 -11.96
N VAL A 187 -5.69 4.40 -10.90
CA VAL A 187 -5.85 3.91 -9.52
C VAL A 187 -7.22 3.27 -9.34
N ALA A 188 -8.28 3.88 -9.87
CA ALA A 188 -9.63 3.32 -9.81
C ALA A 188 -9.73 1.99 -10.57
N ALA A 189 -9.19 1.92 -11.78
CA ALA A 189 -9.22 0.72 -12.61
C ALA A 189 -8.44 -0.43 -11.95
N VAL A 190 -7.21 -0.20 -11.50
CA VAL A 190 -6.39 -1.23 -10.85
C VAL A 190 -7.00 -1.62 -9.49
N GLY A 191 -7.51 -0.66 -8.72
CA GLY A 191 -8.22 -0.95 -7.47
C GLY A 191 -9.44 -1.84 -7.67
N ALA A 192 -10.24 -1.58 -8.71
CA ALA A 192 -11.38 -2.43 -9.08
C ALA A 192 -10.94 -3.83 -9.54
N LEU A 193 -9.85 -3.95 -10.30
CA LEU A 193 -9.29 -5.24 -10.71
C LEU A 193 -8.82 -6.07 -9.52
N VAL A 194 -8.14 -5.45 -8.54
CA VAL A 194 -7.73 -6.11 -7.29
C VAL A 194 -8.96 -6.55 -6.49
N GLY A 195 -9.98 -5.68 -6.38
CA GLY A 195 -11.22 -6.00 -5.70
C GLY A 195 -11.94 -7.20 -6.34
N LEU A 196 -12.01 -7.22 -7.69
CA LEU A 196 -12.57 -8.34 -8.43
C LEU A 196 -11.77 -9.62 -8.22
N ALA A 197 -10.43 -9.53 -8.25
CA ALA A 197 -9.57 -10.67 -7.98
C ALA A 197 -9.82 -11.27 -6.58
N ILE A 198 -9.99 -10.43 -5.55
CA ILE A 198 -10.32 -10.88 -4.20
C ILE A 198 -11.65 -11.64 -4.18
N VAL A 199 -12.68 -11.12 -4.84
CA VAL A 199 -14.00 -11.77 -4.92
C VAL A 199 -13.90 -13.13 -5.62
N LEU A 200 -13.18 -13.20 -6.74
CA LEU A 200 -12.99 -14.44 -7.49
C LEU A 200 -12.17 -15.47 -6.70
N LEU A 201 -11.10 -15.03 -6.02
CA LEU A 201 -10.29 -15.90 -5.17
C LEU A 201 -11.07 -16.44 -3.97
N ASN A 202 -11.96 -15.62 -3.40
CA ASN A 202 -12.85 -16.06 -2.34
C ASN A 202 -13.86 -17.10 -2.85
N ALA A 203 -14.48 -16.85 -4.00
CA ALA A 203 -15.44 -17.76 -4.63
C ALA A 203 -14.80 -19.10 -5.05
N ALA A 204 -13.52 -19.09 -5.43
CA ALA A 204 -12.77 -20.31 -5.75
C ALA A 204 -12.40 -21.16 -4.51
N GLY A 205 -12.71 -20.70 -3.29
CA GLY A 205 -12.41 -21.42 -2.05
C GLY A 205 -10.92 -21.59 -1.77
N LEU A 206 -10.07 -20.77 -2.41
CA LEU A 206 -8.61 -20.98 -2.48
C LEU A 206 -7.90 -20.88 -1.12
N LEU A 207 -8.59 -20.37 -0.09
CA LEU A 207 -8.09 -20.27 1.29
C LEU A 207 -8.98 -20.98 2.32
N GLY A 208 -9.92 -21.84 1.88
CA GLY A 208 -10.67 -22.73 2.76
C GLY A 208 -11.68 -22.05 3.70
N VAL A 209 -12.23 -20.90 3.30
CA VAL A 209 -13.24 -20.13 4.08
C VAL A 209 -14.65 -20.22 3.46
N ALA A 210 -14.81 -20.96 2.36
CA ALA A 210 -16.08 -21.18 1.67
C ALA A 210 -16.87 -22.34 2.28
#